data_AF-A0A382V303-F1
#
_entry.id   AF-A0A382V303-F1
#
_cell.length_a   1.000
_cell.length_b   1.000
_cell.length_c   1.000
_cell.angle_alpha   90.00
_cell.angle_beta   90.00
_cell.angle_gamma   90.00
#
_symmetry.space_group_name_H-M   'P 1'
#
loop_
_entity.id
_entity.type
_entity.pdbx_description
1 polymer ?
#
loop_
_entity_poly.entity_id
_entity_poly.type
_entity_poly.pdbx_seq_one_letter_code
_entity_poly.pdbx_strand_id
1 'polypeptide(L)' 'ATGFIQEFDWLKVDAFDGQGRPDHRNGISIEAGVYFLGLPWLSKRGSSFIFGVWEDAKFLAEHIANRSALDDA' A
#
# COMPACT_ATOMS: atom_id res chain seq x y z
N ALA A 1 -20.53 -15.59 -10.57
CA ALA A 1 -19.29 -14.80 -10.57
C ALA A 1 -18.79 -14.69 -9.13
N THR A 2 -17.54 -15.04 -8.85
CA THR A 2 -17.00 -15.22 -7.47
C THR A 2 -15.95 -14.18 -7.06
N GLY A 3 -15.68 -13.17 -7.90
CA GLY A 3 -14.74 -12.09 -7.59
C GLY A 3 -13.29 -12.39 -8.00
N PHE A 4 -12.35 -11.66 -7.40
CA PHE A 4 -10.91 -11.72 -7.65
C PHE A 4 -10.15 -11.83 -6.32
N ILE A 5 -8.94 -12.38 -6.37
CA ILE A 5 -7.98 -12.39 -5.25
C ILE A 5 -6.75 -11.57 -5.63
N GLN A 6 -6.09 -11.01 -4.63
CA GLN A 6 -4.82 -10.31 -4.80
C GLN A 6 -3.71 -11.36 -4.73
N GLU A 7 -2.74 -11.24 -5.63
CA GLU A 7 -1.64 -12.18 -5.80
C GLU A 7 -0.35 -11.36 -5.82
N PHE A 8 0.60 -11.71 -4.95
CA PHE A 8 1.84 -10.96 -4.71
C PHE A 8 3.11 -11.84 -4.73
N ASP A 9 3.02 -13.11 -5.12
CA ASP A 9 4.15 -14.06 -5.13
C ASP A 9 5.32 -13.57 -5.99
N TRP A 10 5.07 -12.68 -6.95
CA TRP A 10 6.12 -12.05 -7.76
C TRP A 10 7.01 -11.08 -6.96
N LEU A 11 6.53 -10.53 -5.84
CA LEU A 11 7.25 -9.56 -5.02
C LEU A 11 7.93 -10.26 -3.85
N LYS A 12 9.28 -10.36 -3.89
CA LYS A 12 10.07 -11.07 -2.87
C LYS A 12 10.57 -10.11 -1.78
N VAL A 13 9.70 -9.81 -0.82
CA VAL A 13 9.95 -8.87 0.30
C VAL A 13 9.30 -9.38 1.59
N ASP A 14 9.76 -8.91 2.75
CA ASP A 14 9.18 -9.23 4.06
C ASP A 14 8.01 -8.28 4.42
N ALA A 15 7.00 -8.22 3.53
CA ALA A 15 5.89 -7.26 3.62
C ALA A 15 4.51 -7.93 3.78
N PHE A 16 4.46 -9.23 4.07
CA PHE A 16 3.22 -10.01 4.04
C PHE A 16 3.00 -10.73 5.38
N ASP A 17 1.73 -10.86 5.76
CA ASP A 17 1.33 -11.64 6.94
C ASP A 17 1.41 -13.16 6.68
N GLY A 18 1.12 -13.96 7.72
CA GLY A 18 1.09 -15.43 7.62
C GLY A 18 0.04 -15.99 6.65
N GLN A 19 -0.82 -15.16 6.07
CA GLN A 19 -1.79 -15.51 5.03
C GLN A 19 -1.42 -14.96 3.65
N GLY A 20 -0.23 -14.37 3.49
CA GLY A 20 0.24 -13.80 2.23
C GLY A 20 -0.42 -12.46 1.88
N ARG A 21 -1.11 -11.81 2.82
CA ARG A 21 -1.71 -10.49 2.60
C ARG A 21 -0.71 -9.41 2.96
N PRO A 22 -0.68 -8.29 2.22
CA PRO A 22 0.13 -7.13 2.57
C PRO A 22 -0.07 -6.72 4.04
N ASP A 23 1.00 -6.72 4.83
CA ASP A 23 0.99 -6.18 6.18
C ASP A 23 1.36 -4.69 6.10
N HIS A 24 0.37 -3.83 6.33
CA HIS A 24 0.51 -2.40 6.16
C HIS A 24 -0.41 -1.61 7.08
N ARG A 25 -0.10 -0.33 7.25
CA ARG A 25 -1.03 0.67 7.79
C ARG A 25 -1.27 1.77 6.76
N ASN A 26 -2.51 1.87 6.27
CA ASN A 26 -2.90 2.82 5.21
C ASN A 26 -2.00 2.76 3.96
N GLY A 27 -1.56 1.56 3.58
CA GLY A 27 -0.69 1.35 2.41
C GLY A 27 0.80 1.48 2.70
N ILE A 28 1.22 1.92 3.89
CA ILE A 28 2.63 1.89 4.30
C ILE A 28 2.95 0.50 4.84
N SER A 29 3.81 -0.24 4.14
CA SER A 29 4.25 -1.57 4.53
C SER A 29 5.04 -1.55 5.85
N ILE A 30 5.07 -2.70 6.54
CA ILE A 30 6.06 -2.95 7.60
C ILE A 30 7.50 -2.93 7.06
N GLU A 31 7.69 -3.37 5.80
CA GLU A 31 8.97 -3.36 5.11
C GLU A 31 9.27 -1.96 4.55
N ALA A 32 10.44 -1.42 4.89
CA ALA A 32 10.82 -0.08 4.47
C ALA A 32 10.98 0.01 2.95
N GLY A 33 10.41 1.06 2.35
CA GLY A 33 10.47 1.28 0.90
C GLY A 33 9.40 0.56 0.09
N VAL A 34 8.58 -0.30 0.71
CA VAL A 34 7.43 -0.95 0.06
C VAL A 34 6.14 -0.21 0.43
N TYR A 35 5.29 0.05 -0.57
CA TYR A 35 4.02 0.72 -0.39
C TYR A 35 2.94 0.05 -1.24
N PHE A 36 1.72 0.01 -0.71
CA PHE A 36 0.57 -0.58 -1.36
C PHE A 36 -0.51 0.46 -1.60
N LEU A 37 -1.02 0.53 -2.83
CA LEU A 37 -2.06 1.47 -3.25
C LEU A 37 -3.20 0.70 -3.93
N GLY A 38 -4.44 1.18 -3.78
CA GLY A 38 -5.61 0.60 -4.44
C GLY A 38 -6.15 -0.66 -3.77
N LEU A 39 -5.60 -1.07 -2.62
CA LEU A 39 -6.18 -2.12 -1.80
C LEU A 39 -7.54 -1.65 -1.21
N PRO A 40 -8.49 -2.56 -0.95
CA PRO A 40 -9.69 -2.20 -0.21
C PRO A 40 -9.32 -1.78 1.21
N TRP A 41 -10.02 -0.79 1.76
CA TRP A 41 -9.87 -0.35 3.15
C TRP A 41 -8.45 0.09 3.53
N LEU A 42 -7.82 0.94 2.70
CA LEU A 42 -6.67 1.71 3.14
C LEU A 42 -7.14 2.82 4.09
N SER A 43 -7.20 4.08 3.65
CA SER A 43 -7.82 5.13 4.47
C SER A 43 -9.35 5.00 4.55
N LYS A 44 -9.99 4.41 3.52
CA LYS A 44 -11.46 4.38 3.40
C LYS A 44 -11.97 3.22 2.56
N ARG A 45 -13.29 2.99 2.61
CA ARG A 45 -13.97 2.00 1.76
C ARG A 45 -13.75 2.25 0.26
N GLY A 46 -13.56 3.52 -0.11
CA GLY A 46 -13.34 3.97 -1.48
C GLY A 46 -11.94 3.71 -2.05
N SER A 47 -11.00 3.21 -1.26
CA SER A 47 -9.58 3.12 -1.63
C SER A 47 -9.29 2.28 -2.88
N SER A 48 -10.13 1.28 -3.18
CA SER A 48 -9.97 0.43 -4.36
C SER A 48 -10.68 0.95 -5.62
N PHE A 49 -11.35 2.10 -5.54
CA PHE A 49 -12.09 2.67 -6.67
C PHE A 49 -11.28 3.76 -7.36
N ILE A 50 -11.33 3.83 -8.69
CA ILE A 50 -10.63 4.85 -9.49
C ILE A 50 -10.93 6.28 -8.99
N PHE A 51 -12.19 6.57 -8.63
CA PHE A 51 -12.58 7.88 -8.09
C PHE A 51 -12.30 8.07 -6.59
N GLY A 52 -11.86 7.04 -5.87
CA GLY A 52 -11.60 7.09 -4.44
C GLY A 52 -10.12 6.99 -4.05
N VAL A 53 -9.30 6.33 -4.87
CA VAL A 53 -7.89 5.99 -4.59
C VAL A 53 -6.96 7.21 -4.49
N TRP A 54 -7.35 8.35 -5.08
CA TRP A 54 -6.48 9.53 -5.17
C TRP A 54 -6.09 10.11 -3.81
N GLU A 55 -6.93 9.98 -2.79
CA GLU A 55 -6.60 10.42 -1.41
C GLU A 55 -5.50 9.55 -0.79
N ASP A 56 -5.57 8.22 -0.98
CA ASP A 56 -4.50 7.31 -0.54
C ASP A 56 -3.21 7.56 -1.32
N ALA A 57 -3.31 7.81 -2.63
CA ALA A 57 -2.15 8.11 -3.47
C ALA A 57 -1.45 9.39 -3.02
N LYS A 58 -2.22 10.44 -2.70
CA LYS A 58 -1.70 11.69 -2.15
C LYS A 58 -0.99 11.45 -0.82
N PHE A 59 -1.64 10.73 0.11
CA PHE A 59 -1.06 10.41 1.41
C PHE A 59 0.27 9.65 1.29
N LEU A 60 0.33 8.61 0.44
CA LEU A 60 1.55 7.84 0.24
C LEU A 60 2.65 8.66 -0.44
N ALA A 61 2.31 9.49 -1.42
CA ALA A 61 3.28 10.37 -2.08
C ALA A 61 3.92 11.36 -1.10
N GLU A 62 3.12 12.00 -0.23
CA GLU A 62 3.62 12.89 0.83
C GLU A 62 4.52 12.14 1.81
N HIS A 63 4.13 10.92 2.22
CA HIS A 63 4.94 10.08 3.10
C HIS A 63 6.29 9.71 2.48
N ILE A 64 6.29 9.31 1.20
CA ILE A 64 7.51 8.93 0.46
C ILE A 64 8.44 10.13 0.32
N ALA A 65 7.93 11.29 -0.10
CA ALA A 65 8.73 12.50 -0.27
C ALA A 65 9.40 12.94 1.04
N ASN A 66 8.68 12.87 2.16
CA ASN A 66 9.23 13.20 3.47
C ASN A 66 10.33 12.22 3.92
N ARG A 67 10.21 10.94 3.57
CA ARG A 67 11.26 9.94 3.86
C ARG A 67 12.51 10.20 3.02
N SER A 68 12.38 10.39 1.72
CA SER A 68 13.54 10.65 0.83
C SER A 68 14.33 11.88 1.28
N ALA A 69 13.65 12.95 1.71
CA ALA A 69 14.31 14.15 2.22
C ALA A 69 15.11 13.91 3.51
N LEU A 70 14.75 12.91 4.33
CA LEU A 70 15.52 12.54 5.53
C LEU A 70 16.74 11.69 5.18
N ASP A 71 16.64 10.87 4.14
CA ASP A 71 17.75 10.02 3.69
C ASP A 71 18.86 10.84 2.97
N ASP A 72 18.50 12.00 2.40
CA ASP A 72 19.40 12.93 1.70
C ASP A 72 20.10 13.95 2.63
N ALA A 73 19.74 14.02 3.92
CA ALA A 73 20.20 15.01 4.90
C ALA A 73 21.30 14.47 5.83
#